data_AF-A0A8H7LRB5-F1
#
_entry.id   AF-A0A8H7LRB5-F1
#
_cell.length_a   1.000
_cell.length_b   1.000
_cell.length_c   1.000
_cell.angle_alpha   90.00
_cell.angle_beta   90.00
_cell.angle_gamma   90.00
#
_symmetry.space_group_name_H-M   'P 1'
#
loop_
_entity.id
_entity.type
_entity.pdbx_description
1 polymer ?
#
loop_
_entity_poly.entity_id
_entity_poly.type
_entity_poly.pdbx_seq_one_letter_code
_entity_poly.pdbx_strand_id
1 'polypeptide(L)'
;MATLFENVASIDDLLSAWSKSGPSDDEFIAYATAAIEQLEDSQMQNQFAENVRQAGVWANEVDKAFDKVTRSFADMNTRHGKDFPGFGNYNTQWIEYNQRWITLLDDSRKVASQNVAVLKRFDQVFLHMVEQDEDHEDSTKMYQGFLGLKRDIEDFVRRMDRFIEETGSKITEDIKALTQQIKDLEDEITILDGKIKDTQTALVATGVLLNIIGIIVSGSVLASYQADRSTKAADLTDKQKKLEDANRKQQALAHLKTEYDGLKPSITLICNKLLLFAEIWSSVRSQSVQFQTYLKGGMSAQTNPRFKAELRLARDTCGPLQEGLERYATELANRK
;
A
#
# COMPACT_ATOMS: atom_id res chain seq x y z
N MET A 1 23.27 7.53 -38.84
CA MET A 1 23.16 8.28 -37.58
C MET A 1 24.38 7.93 -36.76
N ALA A 2 25.44 8.73 -36.89
CA ALA A 2 26.66 8.57 -36.11
C ALA A 2 26.51 9.37 -34.82
N THR A 3 26.60 8.69 -33.69
CA THR A 3 26.60 9.30 -32.35
C THR A 3 27.96 9.94 -32.11
N LEU A 4 27.97 11.15 -31.55
CA LEU A 4 29.15 12.01 -31.37
C LEU A 4 30.15 11.50 -30.29
N PHE A 5 30.20 10.19 -30.05
CA PHE A 5 31.01 9.55 -29.00
C PHE A 5 31.87 8.36 -29.51
N GLU A 6 32.03 8.17 -30.82
CA GLU A 6 32.99 7.15 -31.32
C GLU A 6 34.46 7.54 -31.15
N ASN A 7 34.78 8.80 -30.80
CA ASN A 7 36.17 9.27 -30.65
C ASN A 7 36.51 9.89 -29.29
N VAL A 8 35.57 9.89 -28.33
CA VAL A 8 35.86 10.26 -26.94
C VAL A 8 35.79 8.96 -26.16
N ALA A 9 36.89 8.60 -25.47
CA ALA A 9 36.92 7.48 -24.54
C ALA A 9 35.64 7.50 -23.68
N SER A 10 35.06 6.34 -23.38
CA SER A 10 33.76 6.28 -22.69
C SER A 10 33.79 7.18 -21.45
N ILE A 11 32.68 7.82 -21.08
CA ILE A 11 32.62 8.67 -19.88
C ILE A 11 33.23 7.94 -18.66
N ASP A 12 33.09 6.62 -18.61
CA ASP A 12 33.73 5.75 -17.61
C ASP A 12 35.27 5.71 -17.73
N ASP A 13 35.85 5.65 -18.92
CA ASP A 13 37.31 5.75 -19.14
C ASP A 13 37.85 7.12 -18.75
N LEU A 14 37.08 8.17 -19.03
CA LEU A 14 37.42 9.57 -18.75
C LEU A 14 37.38 9.83 -17.23
N LEU A 15 36.33 9.37 -16.55
CA LEU A 15 36.22 9.39 -15.08
C LEU A 15 37.28 8.52 -14.40
N SER A 16 37.62 7.37 -14.99
CA SER A 16 38.69 6.47 -14.50
C SER A 16 40.08 7.12 -14.62
N ALA A 17 40.35 7.85 -15.70
CA ALA A 17 41.57 8.65 -15.86
C ALA A 17 41.65 9.80 -14.84
N TRP A 18 40.54 10.53 -14.65
CA TRP A 18 40.45 11.63 -13.69
C TRP A 18 40.64 11.17 -12.24
N SER A 19 40.21 9.96 -11.90
CA SER A 19 40.42 9.40 -10.56
C SER A 19 41.91 9.24 -10.19
N LYS A 20 42.81 9.16 -11.18
CA LYS A 20 44.24 8.92 -10.97
C LYS A 20 45.07 10.20 -10.91
N SER A 21 44.75 11.20 -11.72
CA SER A 21 45.57 12.42 -11.86
C SER A 21 44.79 13.74 -11.78
N GLY A 22 43.46 13.68 -11.69
CA GLY A 22 42.58 14.82 -11.88
C GLY A 22 42.49 15.27 -13.35
N PRO A 23 41.42 15.97 -13.74
CA PRO A 23 41.31 16.60 -15.05
C PRO A 23 42.22 17.82 -15.18
N SER A 24 42.74 18.05 -16.39
CA SER A 24 43.19 19.39 -16.78
C SER A 24 41.99 20.35 -16.94
N ASP A 25 42.25 21.67 -16.89
CA ASP A 25 41.19 22.67 -17.02
C ASP A 25 40.47 22.57 -18.38
N ASP A 26 41.21 22.32 -19.47
CA ASP A 26 40.62 22.18 -20.83
C ASP A 26 39.78 20.91 -20.97
N GLU A 27 40.23 19.78 -20.42
CA GLU A 27 39.45 18.54 -20.39
C GLU A 27 38.17 18.69 -19.56
N PHE A 28 38.25 19.40 -18.44
CA PHE A 28 37.07 19.68 -17.64
C PHE A 28 36.12 20.65 -18.35
N ILE A 29 36.61 21.71 -18.99
CA ILE A 29 35.78 22.65 -19.76
C ILE A 29 35.08 21.93 -20.92
N ALA A 30 35.77 21.01 -21.61
CA ALA A 30 35.18 20.19 -22.66
C ALA A 30 34.11 19.25 -22.10
N TYR A 31 34.37 18.59 -20.97
CA TYR A 31 33.37 17.76 -20.27
C TYR A 31 32.18 18.59 -19.79
N ALA A 32 32.40 19.74 -19.17
CA ALA A 32 31.33 20.61 -18.69
C ALA A 32 30.48 21.11 -19.86
N THR A 33 31.10 21.49 -20.99
CA THR A 33 30.39 21.85 -22.21
C THR A 33 29.57 20.67 -22.76
N ALA A 34 30.16 19.46 -22.84
CA ALA A 34 29.46 18.27 -23.29
C ALA A 34 28.36 17.81 -22.32
N ALA A 35 28.54 18.00 -21.02
CA ALA A 35 27.56 17.72 -19.98
C ALA A 35 26.44 18.77 -19.99
N ILE A 36 26.73 20.04 -20.30
CA ILE A 36 25.71 21.05 -20.60
C ILE A 36 24.93 20.63 -21.85
N GLU A 37 25.60 20.25 -22.94
CA GLU A 37 24.95 19.76 -24.18
C GLU A 37 24.13 18.47 -23.95
N GLN A 38 24.54 17.61 -23.02
CA GLN A 38 23.77 16.43 -22.59
C GLN A 38 22.71 16.74 -21.55
N LEU A 39 22.84 17.78 -20.73
CA LEU A 39 21.73 18.27 -19.92
C LEU A 39 20.71 18.92 -20.83
N GLU A 40 21.15 19.60 -21.89
CA GLU A 40 20.36 19.97 -23.06
C GLU A 40 19.87 18.74 -23.87
N ASP A 41 20.20 17.49 -23.47
CA ASP A 41 19.46 16.31 -23.92
C ASP A 41 18.02 16.46 -23.44
N SER A 42 17.26 17.08 -24.35
CA SER A 42 15.90 17.52 -24.15
C SER A 42 15.03 16.41 -23.59
N GLN A 43 15.33 15.13 -23.83
CA GLN A 43 14.48 14.05 -23.39
C GLN A 43 14.34 13.95 -21.86
N MET A 44 15.44 14.01 -21.10
CA MET A 44 15.39 13.88 -19.63
C MET A 44 14.83 15.14 -18.96
N GLN A 45 15.23 16.32 -19.44
CA GLN A 45 14.67 17.59 -18.96
C GLN A 45 13.18 17.72 -19.29
N ASN A 46 12.76 17.34 -20.50
CA ASN A 46 11.35 17.34 -20.89
C ASN A 46 10.55 16.34 -20.06
N GLN A 47 11.10 15.16 -19.76
CA GLN A 47 10.42 14.18 -18.92
C GLN A 47 10.24 14.69 -17.48
N PHE A 48 11.27 15.32 -16.90
CA PHE A 48 11.16 15.93 -15.57
C PHE A 48 10.15 17.09 -15.57
N ALA A 49 10.26 18.02 -16.53
CA ALA A 49 9.34 19.14 -16.67
C ALA A 49 7.89 18.68 -16.87
N GLU A 50 7.66 17.65 -17.69
CA GLU A 50 6.33 17.08 -17.90
C GLU A 50 5.81 16.37 -16.65
N ASN A 51 6.64 15.56 -15.97
CA ASN A 51 6.25 14.91 -14.71
C ASN A 51 5.85 15.95 -13.66
N VAL A 52 6.60 17.03 -13.55
CA VAL A 52 6.31 18.11 -12.62
C VAL A 52 5.03 18.86 -12.99
N ARG A 53 4.80 19.12 -14.29
CA ARG A 53 3.55 19.71 -14.79
C ARG A 53 2.33 18.84 -14.47
N GLN A 54 2.50 17.53 -14.48
CA GLN A 54 1.44 16.56 -14.20
C GLN A 54 1.23 16.30 -12.70
N ALA A 55 2.14 16.74 -11.83
CA ALA A 55 2.11 16.43 -10.41
C ALA A 55 0.82 16.91 -9.71
N GLY A 56 0.28 18.07 -10.10
CA GLY A 56 -1.02 18.56 -9.63
C GLY A 56 -2.17 17.64 -10.00
N VAL A 57 -2.20 17.19 -11.25
CA VAL A 57 -3.22 16.25 -11.75
C VAL A 57 -3.12 14.93 -10.99
N TRP A 58 -1.90 14.39 -10.83
CA TRP A 58 -1.67 13.16 -10.09
C TRP A 58 -2.06 13.26 -8.62
N ALA A 59 -1.78 14.39 -7.96
CA ALA A 59 -2.20 14.61 -6.59
C ALA A 59 -3.73 14.53 -6.46
N ASN A 60 -4.45 15.22 -7.35
CA ASN A 60 -5.92 15.16 -7.38
C ASN A 60 -6.45 13.75 -7.70
N GLU A 61 -5.78 12.98 -8.57
CA GLU A 61 -6.13 11.58 -8.85
C GLU A 61 -5.94 10.69 -7.62
N VAL A 62 -4.83 10.86 -6.90
CA VAL A 62 -4.52 10.13 -5.66
C VAL A 62 -5.49 10.49 -4.55
N ASP A 63 -5.82 11.77 -4.37
CA ASP A 63 -6.81 12.24 -3.39
C ASP A 63 -8.19 11.60 -3.64
N LYS A 64 -8.66 11.63 -4.89
CA LYS A 64 -9.92 10.98 -5.29
C LYS A 64 -9.89 9.47 -5.07
N ALA A 65 -8.76 8.83 -5.36
CA ALA A 65 -8.59 7.40 -5.14
C ALA A 65 -8.61 7.06 -3.65
N PHE A 66 -7.90 7.82 -2.80
CA PHE A 66 -7.92 7.63 -1.35
C PHE A 66 -9.32 7.87 -0.77
N ASP A 67 -10.03 8.93 -1.18
CA ASP A 67 -11.40 9.20 -0.73
C ASP A 67 -12.34 8.06 -1.10
N LYS A 68 -12.30 7.60 -2.35
CA LYS A 68 -13.09 6.45 -2.82
C LYS A 68 -12.81 5.21 -1.97
N VAL A 69 -11.54 4.83 -1.82
CA VAL A 69 -11.17 3.63 -1.05
C VAL A 69 -11.58 3.78 0.41
N THR A 70 -11.34 4.93 1.04
CA THR A 70 -11.69 5.20 2.44
C THR A 70 -13.20 5.06 2.68
N ARG A 71 -14.03 5.68 1.82
CA ARG A 71 -15.49 5.56 1.92
C ARG A 71 -15.96 4.13 1.73
N SER A 72 -15.39 3.41 0.75
CA SER A 72 -15.74 2.01 0.52
C SER A 72 -15.33 1.11 1.69
N PHE A 73 -14.16 1.31 2.30
CA PHE A 73 -13.77 0.56 3.51
C PHE A 73 -14.67 0.86 4.70
N ALA A 74 -15.07 2.11 4.91
CA ALA A 74 -16.02 2.48 5.96
C ALA A 74 -17.40 1.82 5.75
N ASP A 75 -17.90 1.80 4.52
CA ASP A 75 -19.16 1.15 4.17
C ASP A 75 -19.09 -0.37 4.33
N MET A 76 -18.03 -1.01 3.79
CA MET A 76 -17.76 -2.44 3.99
C MET A 76 -17.70 -2.79 5.49
N ASN A 77 -17.07 -1.94 6.32
CA ASN A 77 -16.95 -2.20 7.75
C ASN A 77 -18.29 -2.05 8.46
N THR A 78 -19.12 -1.11 8.02
CA THR A 78 -20.49 -0.95 8.53
C THR A 78 -21.34 -2.17 8.23
N ARG A 79 -21.24 -2.71 7.01
CA ARG A 79 -22.04 -3.87 6.56
C ARG A 79 -21.53 -5.21 7.08
N HIS A 80 -20.21 -5.38 7.14
CA HIS A 80 -19.58 -6.69 7.38
C HIS A 80 -18.72 -6.77 8.65
N GLY A 81 -18.44 -5.64 9.32
CA GLY A 81 -17.53 -5.61 10.48
C GLY A 81 -18.00 -6.44 11.68
N LYS A 82 -19.33 -6.65 11.84
CA LYS A 82 -19.87 -7.55 12.86
C LYS A 82 -19.55 -9.03 12.57
N ASP A 83 -19.56 -9.40 11.30
CA ASP A 83 -19.27 -10.77 10.85
C ASP A 83 -17.78 -11.06 10.87
N PHE A 84 -16.97 -10.03 10.61
CA PHE A 84 -15.53 -10.11 10.54
C PHE A 84 -14.87 -9.04 11.42
N PRO A 85 -14.82 -9.22 12.76
CA PRO A 85 -14.31 -8.21 13.69
C PRO A 85 -12.89 -7.72 13.40
N GLY A 86 -12.04 -8.56 12.77
CA GLY A 86 -10.70 -8.17 12.35
C GLY A 86 -10.65 -7.15 11.21
N PHE A 87 -11.73 -7.02 10.42
CA PHE A 87 -11.77 -6.12 9.26
C PHE A 87 -11.69 -4.65 9.64
N GLY A 88 -12.24 -4.25 10.80
CA GLY A 88 -12.21 -2.86 11.26
C GLY A 88 -10.80 -2.28 11.38
N ASN A 89 -9.82 -3.11 11.74
CA ASN A 89 -8.41 -2.70 11.84
C ASN A 89 -7.81 -2.29 10.49
N TYR A 90 -8.28 -2.88 9.38
CA TYR A 90 -7.83 -2.53 8.03
C TYR A 90 -8.37 -1.16 7.61
N ASN A 91 -9.61 -0.84 7.97
CA ASN A 91 -10.17 0.49 7.72
C ASN A 91 -9.37 1.58 8.46
N THR A 92 -9.04 1.36 9.74
CA THR A 92 -8.22 2.30 10.52
C THR A 92 -6.83 2.50 9.90
N GLN A 93 -6.14 1.41 9.54
CA GLN A 93 -4.84 1.50 8.87
C GLN A 93 -4.91 2.27 7.54
N TRP A 94 -5.97 2.06 6.75
CA TRP A 94 -6.15 2.80 5.50
C TRP A 94 -6.30 4.31 5.72
N ILE A 95 -7.05 4.71 6.75
CA ILE A 95 -7.19 6.12 7.13
C ILE A 95 -5.84 6.74 7.50
N GLU A 96 -4.99 5.99 8.22
CA GLU A 96 -3.63 6.43 8.56
C GLU A 96 -2.75 6.63 7.32
N TYR A 97 -2.86 5.75 6.30
CA TYR A 97 -2.15 5.93 5.03
C TYR A 97 -2.62 7.17 4.27
N ASN A 98 -3.93 7.43 4.24
CA ASN A 98 -4.47 8.65 3.65
C ASN A 98 -3.92 9.90 4.38
N GLN A 99 -3.90 9.88 5.72
CA GLN A 99 -3.34 10.99 6.49
C GLN A 99 -1.84 11.20 6.21
N ARG A 100 -1.06 10.12 6.11
CA ARG A 100 0.36 10.17 5.75
C ARG A 100 0.57 10.74 4.35
N TRP A 101 -0.28 10.37 3.39
CA TRP A 101 -0.26 10.96 2.05
C TRP A 101 -0.45 12.48 2.09
N ILE A 102 -1.47 12.96 2.82
CA ILE A 102 -1.75 14.40 2.96
C ILE A 102 -0.55 15.13 3.56
N THR A 103 0.06 14.57 4.62
CA THR A 103 1.25 15.14 5.26
C THR A 103 2.44 15.18 4.31
N LEU A 104 2.77 14.06 3.65
CA LEU A 104 3.88 13.99 2.68
C LEU A 104 3.70 14.99 1.54
N LEU A 105 2.47 15.17 1.07
CA LEU A 105 2.18 16.09 -0.02
C LEU A 105 2.29 17.56 0.40
N ASP A 106 1.93 17.90 1.64
CA ASP A 106 2.15 19.24 2.20
C ASP A 106 3.63 19.54 2.43
N ASP A 107 4.36 18.59 3.02
CA ASP A 107 5.80 18.71 3.26
C ASP A 107 6.57 18.83 1.94
N SER A 108 6.22 18.00 0.96
CA SER A 108 6.76 18.05 -0.40
C SER A 108 6.60 19.46 -1.01
N ARG A 109 5.42 20.07 -0.88
CA ARG A 109 5.20 21.45 -1.34
C ARG A 109 6.08 22.47 -0.60
N LYS A 110 6.24 22.34 0.71
CA LYS A 110 7.08 23.23 1.52
C LYS A 110 8.54 23.14 1.10
N VAL A 111 9.07 21.92 0.99
CA VAL A 111 10.44 21.66 0.55
C VAL A 111 10.66 22.19 -0.87
N ALA A 112 9.69 22.00 -1.77
CA ALA A 112 9.77 22.57 -3.12
C ALA A 112 9.88 24.10 -3.08
N SER A 113 9.06 24.76 -2.25
CA SER A 113 9.07 26.23 -2.10
C SER A 113 10.38 26.74 -1.50
N GLN A 114 10.94 26.01 -0.53
CA GLN A 114 12.24 26.32 0.08
C GLN A 114 13.37 26.19 -0.93
N ASN A 115 13.43 25.06 -1.66
CA ASN A 115 14.40 24.84 -2.72
C ASN A 115 14.33 25.93 -3.79
N VAL A 116 13.13 26.36 -4.19
CA VAL A 116 12.98 27.51 -5.12
C VAL A 116 13.59 28.79 -4.56
N ALA A 117 13.32 29.13 -3.29
CA ALA A 117 13.85 30.34 -2.66
C ALA A 117 15.38 30.30 -2.57
N VAL A 118 15.93 29.12 -2.30
CA VAL A 118 17.36 28.83 -2.27
C VAL A 118 17.98 29.02 -3.66
N LEU A 119 17.41 28.40 -4.70
CA LEU A 119 17.85 28.55 -6.08
C LEU A 119 17.79 30.01 -6.56
N LYS A 120 16.78 30.78 -6.16
CA LYS A 120 16.72 32.23 -6.45
C LYS A 120 17.82 33.03 -5.75
N ARG A 121 18.15 32.68 -4.50
CA ARG A 121 19.25 33.33 -3.77
C ARG A 121 20.60 32.99 -4.38
N PHE A 122 20.79 31.76 -4.87
CA PHE A 122 21.98 31.38 -5.62
C PHE A 122 22.24 32.31 -6.80
N ASP A 123 21.19 32.60 -7.58
CA ASP A 123 21.30 33.46 -8.75
C ASP A 123 21.66 34.92 -8.40
N GLN A 124 21.34 35.34 -7.16
CA GLN A 124 21.55 36.70 -6.68
C GLN A 124 22.85 36.88 -5.87
N VAL A 125 23.25 35.88 -5.08
CA VAL A 125 24.34 35.97 -4.10
C VAL A 125 25.11 34.65 -4.03
N PHE A 126 25.96 34.42 -5.03
CA PHE A 126 26.74 33.19 -5.21
C PHE A 126 27.54 32.74 -3.97
N LEU A 127 28.08 33.70 -3.21
CA LEU A 127 29.03 33.44 -2.12
C LEU A 127 28.35 33.00 -0.82
N HIS A 128 27.10 33.42 -0.57
CA HIS A 128 26.45 33.14 0.73
C HIS A 128 25.92 31.72 0.84
N MET A 129 25.69 31.06 -0.31
CA MET A 129 25.13 29.72 -0.38
C MET A 129 26.19 28.61 -0.27
N VAL A 130 27.46 28.93 -0.53
CA VAL A 130 28.56 27.96 -0.38
C VAL A 130 29.03 27.84 1.08
N GLU A 131 28.74 28.85 1.91
CA GLU A 131 29.06 28.85 3.35
C GLU A 131 28.00 28.13 4.19
N GLN A 132 26.79 27.95 3.68
CA GLN A 132 25.77 27.13 4.32
C GLN A 132 25.86 25.71 3.74
N ASP A 133 26.35 24.75 4.53
CA ASP A 133 26.16 23.32 4.27
C ASP A 133 24.65 23.04 4.26
N GLU A 134 24.03 23.25 3.10
CA GLU A 134 22.61 23.06 2.95
C GLU A 134 22.32 21.57 2.95
N ASP A 135 21.64 21.11 4.00
CA ASP A 135 21.41 19.70 4.23
C ASP A 135 20.39 19.15 3.22
N HIS A 136 20.85 18.32 2.29
CA HIS A 136 19.99 17.63 1.30
C HIS A 136 19.12 16.53 1.93
N GLU A 137 19.04 16.48 3.26
CA GLU A 137 18.19 15.57 4.03
C GLU A 137 16.74 15.63 3.58
N ASP A 138 16.21 16.82 3.28
CA ASP A 138 14.77 17.01 3.02
C ASP A 138 14.30 16.34 1.73
N SER A 139 15.07 16.45 0.63
CA SER A 139 14.74 15.76 -0.62
C SER A 139 14.86 14.24 -0.47
N THR A 140 15.81 13.78 0.36
CA THR A 140 15.97 12.36 0.70
C THR A 140 14.77 11.85 1.52
N LYS A 141 14.34 12.62 2.53
CA LYS A 141 13.15 12.33 3.35
C LYS A 141 11.89 12.24 2.49
N MET A 142 11.70 13.14 1.53
CA MET A 142 10.53 13.09 0.63
C MET A 142 10.52 11.84 -0.24
N TYR A 143 11.65 11.54 -0.90
CA TYR A 143 11.80 10.32 -1.69
C TYR A 143 11.50 9.05 -0.86
N GLN A 144 12.11 8.94 0.31
CA GLN A 144 11.91 7.80 1.21
C GLN A 144 10.48 7.74 1.74
N GLY A 145 9.86 8.87 2.03
CA GLY A 145 8.49 8.97 2.51
C GLY A 145 7.47 8.40 1.53
N PHE A 146 7.52 8.81 0.26
CA PHE A 146 6.61 8.31 -0.77
C PHE A 146 6.84 6.82 -1.07
N LEU A 147 8.09 6.36 -1.16
CA LEU A 147 8.38 4.94 -1.34
C LEU A 147 7.97 4.09 -0.13
N GLY A 148 8.17 4.61 1.07
CA GLY A 148 7.74 3.96 2.31
C GLY A 148 6.23 3.77 2.31
N LEU A 149 5.46 4.83 2.04
CA LEU A 149 4.00 4.76 1.95
C LEU A 149 3.54 3.75 0.87
N LYS A 150 4.16 3.74 -0.31
CA LYS A 150 3.87 2.76 -1.35
C LYS A 150 4.05 1.33 -0.84
N ARG A 151 5.21 1.03 -0.23
CA ARG A 151 5.53 -0.30 0.29
C ARG A 151 4.53 -0.74 1.36
N ASP A 152 4.16 0.17 2.26
CA ASP A 152 3.19 -0.10 3.33
C ASP A 152 1.79 -0.43 2.77
N ILE A 153 1.37 0.28 1.72
CA ILE A 153 0.11 0.00 1.01
C ILE A 153 0.17 -1.36 0.29
N GLU A 154 1.29 -1.69 -0.36
CA GLU A 154 1.47 -3.00 -1.01
C GLU A 154 1.50 -4.17 -0.01
N ASP A 155 2.08 -3.95 1.18
CA ASP A 155 2.01 -4.92 2.28
C ASP A 155 0.59 -5.05 2.82
N PHE A 156 -0.12 -3.93 3.00
CA PHE A 156 -1.52 -3.91 3.39
C PHE A 156 -2.39 -4.74 2.44
N VAL A 157 -2.24 -4.58 1.12
CA VAL A 157 -2.99 -5.36 0.12
C VAL A 157 -2.74 -6.85 0.30
N ARG A 158 -1.48 -7.26 0.47
CA ARG A 158 -1.11 -8.67 0.72
C ARG A 158 -1.71 -9.22 2.01
N ARG A 159 -1.69 -8.45 3.09
CA ARG A 159 -2.28 -8.84 4.38
C ARG A 159 -3.81 -8.91 4.30
N MET A 160 -4.45 -8.06 3.51
CA MET A 160 -5.89 -8.07 3.31
C MET A 160 -6.34 -9.25 2.44
N ASP A 161 -5.61 -9.55 1.36
CA ASP A 161 -5.85 -10.74 0.54
C ASP A 161 -5.76 -12.02 1.39
N ARG A 162 -4.69 -12.15 2.19
CA ARG A 162 -4.51 -13.28 3.11
C ARG A 162 -5.64 -13.39 4.12
N PHE A 163 -6.06 -12.27 4.72
CA PHE A 163 -7.18 -12.27 5.66
C PHE A 163 -8.46 -12.81 5.04
N ILE A 164 -8.80 -12.40 3.82
CA ILE A 164 -9.98 -12.92 3.11
C ILE A 164 -9.84 -14.42 2.86
N GLU A 165 -8.67 -14.88 2.41
CA GLU A 165 -8.41 -16.29 2.12
C GLU A 165 -8.50 -17.17 3.37
N GLU A 166 -7.78 -16.82 4.44
CA GLU A 166 -7.78 -17.55 5.70
C GLU A 166 -9.17 -17.59 6.34
N THR A 167 -9.90 -16.46 6.31
CA THR A 167 -11.28 -16.40 6.83
C THR A 167 -12.22 -17.29 6.00
N GLY A 168 -12.06 -17.31 4.68
CA GLY A 168 -12.86 -18.16 3.79
C GLY A 168 -12.61 -19.64 3.99
N SER A 169 -11.35 -20.04 4.12
CA SER A 169 -10.95 -21.41 4.43
C SER A 169 -11.55 -21.88 5.76
N LYS A 170 -11.43 -21.06 6.82
CA LYS A 170 -11.98 -21.38 8.14
C LYS A 170 -13.50 -21.56 8.11
N ILE A 171 -14.24 -20.66 7.45
CA ILE A 171 -15.71 -20.79 7.33
C ILE A 171 -16.07 -22.07 6.58
N THR A 172 -15.33 -22.42 5.54
CA THR A 172 -15.58 -23.66 4.76
C THR A 172 -15.34 -24.91 5.60
N GLU A 173 -14.30 -24.93 6.43
CA GLU A 173 -14.03 -26.00 7.39
C GLU A 173 -15.14 -26.10 8.45
N ASP A 174 -15.57 -24.97 9.01
CA ASP A 174 -16.67 -24.92 9.99
C ASP A 174 -17.98 -25.45 9.40
N ILE A 175 -18.34 -25.06 8.17
CA ILE A 175 -19.51 -25.57 7.46
C ILE A 175 -19.44 -27.10 7.30
N LYS A 176 -18.28 -27.61 6.88
CA LYS A 176 -18.07 -29.06 6.70
C LYS A 176 -18.21 -29.82 8.02
N ALA A 177 -17.60 -29.31 9.09
CA ALA A 177 -17.66 -29.91 10.41
C ALA A 177 -19.09 -29.90 10.99
N LEU A 178 -19.81 -28.77 10.86
CA LEU A 178 -21.20 -28.65 11.30
C LEU A 178 -22.12 -29.57 10.52
N THR A 179 -21.94 -29.68 9.20
CA THR A 179 -22.72 -30.60 8.35
C THR A 179 -22.54 -32.06 8.80
N GLN A 180 -21.31 -32.47 9.12
CA GLN A 180 -21.07 -33.83 9.63
C GLN A 180 -21.71 -34.04 11.00
N GLN A 181 -21.58 -33.09 11.93
CA GLN A 181 -22.18 -33.19 13.27
C GLN A 181 -23.71 -33.24 13.23
N ILE A 182 -24.33 -32.49 12.31
CA ILE A 182 -25.78 -32.54 12.08
C ILE A 182 -26.20 -33.95 11.64
N LYS A 183 -25.48 -34.51 10.65
CA LYS A 183 -25.75 -35.87 10.17
C LYS A 183 -25.62 -36.91 11.27
N ASP A 184 -24.55 -36.84 12.07
CA ASP A 184 -24.33 -37.77 13.17
C ASP A 184 -25.46 -37.69 14.21
N LEU A 185 -25.93 -36.47 14.55
CA LEU A 185 -27.07 -36.27 15.46
C LEU A 185 -28.39 -36.79 14.88
N GLU A 186 -28.64 -36.61 13.58
CA GLU A 186 -29.82 -37.16 12.89
C GLU A 186 -29.84 -38.69 12.92
N ASP A 187 -28.68 -39.32 12.69
CA ASP A 187 -28.52 -40.78 12.79
C ASP A 187 -28.77 -41.28 14.23
N GLU A 188 -28.23 -40.58 15.24
CA GLU A 188 -28.45 -40.92 16.65
C GLU A 188 -29.91 -40.75 17.11
N ILE A 189 -30.58 -39.69 16.67
CA ILE A 189 -32.01 -39.47 16.93
C ILE A 189 -32.83 -40.60 16.30
N THR A 190 -32.48 -41.02 15.08
CA THR A 190 -33.15 -42.13 14.37
C THR A 190 -33.01 -43.45 15.15
N ILE A 191 -31.83 -43.72 15.72
CA ILE A 191 -31.60 -44.89 16.58
C ILE A 191 -32.45 -44.81 17.86
N LEU A 192 -32.51 -43.64 18.52
CA LEU A 192 -33.32 -43.45 19.72
C LEU A 192 -34.81 -43.61 19.43
N ASP A 193 -35.30 -43.11 18.29
CA ASP A 193 -36.68 -43.30 17.84
C ASP A 193 -37.03 -44.79 17.67
N GLY A 194 -36.10 -45.58 17.11
CA GLY A 194 -36.22 -47.04 17.07
C GLY A 194 -36.34 -47.66 18.47
N LYS A 195 -35.43 -47.31 19.39
CA LYS A 195 -35.43 -47.83 20.78
C LYS A 195 -36.70 -47.46 21.56
N ILE A 196 -37.20 -46.23 21.39
CA ILE A 196 -38.43 -45.76 22.02
C ILE A 196 -39.61 -46.61 21.53
N LYS A 197 -39.72 -46.83 20.22
CA LYS A 197 -40.79 -47.64 19.60
C LYS A 197 -40.76 -49.10 20.07
N ASP A 198 -39.57 -49.71 20.14
CA ASP A 198 -39.41 -51.08 20.63
C ASP A 198 -39.81 -51.20 22.10
N THR A 199 -39.38 -50.24 22.94
CA THR A 199 -39.72 -50.19 24.37
C THR A 199 -41.22 -49.99 24.60
N GLN A 200 -41.87 -49.12 23.82
CA GLN A 200 -43.33 -48.94 23.85
C GLN A 200 -44.07 -50.23 23.45
N THR A 201 -43.61 -50.91 22.40
CA THR A 201 -44.19 -52.19 21.95
C THR A 201 -44.08 -53.26 23.04
N ALA A 202 -42.91 -53.37 23.68
CA ALA A 202 -42.68 -54.30 24.78
C ALA A 202 -43.56 -53.98 26.00
N LEU A 203 -43.74 -52.70 26.34
CA LEU A 203 -44.60 -52.25 27.43
C LEU A 203 -46.07 -52.65 27.20
N VAL A 204 -46.58 -52.49 25.97
CA VAL A 204 -47.94 -52.90 25.59
C VAL A 204 -48.11 -54.42 25.70
N ALA A 205 -47.15 -55.20 25.20
CA ALA A 205 -47.20 -56.66 25.25
C ALA A 205 -47.13 -57.22 26.69
N THR A 206 -46.30 -56.62 27.55
CA THR A 206 -46.12 -57.04 28.95
C THR A 206 -47.21 -56.54 29.89
N GLY A 207 -47.79 -55.37 29.63
CA GLY A 207 -48.92 -54.82 30.39
C GLY A 207 -50.21 -55.66 30.27
N VAL A 208 -50.34 -56.45 29.20
CA VAL A 208 -51.46 -57.40 29.02
C VAL A 208 -51.22 -58.73 29.76
N LEU A 209 -49.96 -59.07 30.09
CA LEU A 209 -49.58 -60.40 30.58
C LEU A 209 -49.06 -60.43 32.03
N LEU A 210 -48.63 -59.31 32.63
CA LEU A 210 -47.99 -59.30 33.96
C LEU A 210 -48.43 -58.11 34.84
N ASN A 211 -49.08 -58.41 35.96
CA ASN A 211 -49.51 -57.45 36.99
C ASN A 211 -48.33 -56.61 37.57
N ILE A 212 -48.47 -55.27 37.52
CA ILE A 212 -47.87 -54.18 38.31
C ILE A 212 -46.32 -54.03 38.38
N ILE A 213 -45.52 -55.09 38.52
CA ILE A 213 -44.06 -54.96 38.75
C ILE A 213 -43.26 -54.70 37.45
N GLY A 214 -43.73 -55.21 36.31
CA GLY A 214 -43.10 -54.97 34.99
C GLY A 214 -43.21 -53.53 34.47
N ILE A 215 -44.16 -52.74 34.99
CA ILE A 215 -44.46 -51.37 34.52
C ILE A 215 -43.44 -50.34 35.03
N ILE A 216 -42.81 -50.57 36.20
CA ILE A 216 -41.92 -49.59 36.83
C ILE A 216 -40.55 -49.53 36.15
N VAL A 217 -39.95 -50.69 35.83
CA VAL A 217 -38.61 -50.76 35.22
C VAL A 217 -38.64 -50.27 33.76
N SER A 218 -39.62 -50.69 32.99
CA SER A 218 -39.78 -50.31 31.57
C SER A 218 -40.10 -48.81 31.39
N GLY A 219 -40.85 -48.21 32.33
CA GLY A 219 -41.10 -46.77 32.33
C GLY A 219 -39.85 -45.90 32.50
N SER A 220 -38.92 -46.32 33.37
CA SER A 220 -37.67 -45.57 33.61
C SER A 220 -36.73 -45.54 32.40
N VAL A 221 -36.60 -46.66 31.67
CA VAL A 221 -35.80 -46.75 30.44
C VAL A 221 -36.39 -45.90 29.32
N LEU A 222 -37.73 -45.94 29.16
CA LEU A 222 -38.42 -45.12 28.18
C LEU A 222 -38.22 -43.62 28.45
N ALA A 223 -38.35 -43.20 29.71
CA ALA A 223 -38.12 -41.80 30.10
C ALA A 223 -36.66 -41.37 29.83
N SER A 224 -35.68 -42.25 30.06
CA SER A 224 -34.28 -41.99 29.73
C SER A 224 -34.08 -41.78 28.24
N TYR A 225 -34.63 -42.65 27.38
CA TYR A 225 -34.51 -42.50 25.92
C TYR A 225 -35.19 -41.23 25.40
N GLN A 226 -36.34 -40.85 25.98
CA GLN A 226 -37.02 -39.60 25.64
C GLN A 226 -36.19 -38.38 26.03
N ALA A 227 -35.59 -38.38 27.23
CA ALA A 227 -34.72 -37.29 27.69
C ALA A 227 -33.47 -37.13 26.81
N ASP A 228 -32.82 -38.23 26.45
CA ASP A 228 -31.65 -38.22 25.56
C ASP A 228 -32.02 -37.69 24.16
N ARG A 229 -33.16 -38.14 23.62
CA ARG A 229 -33.67 -37.66 22.32
C ARG A 229 -33.94 -36.16 22.34
N SER A 230 -34.59 -35.66 23.39
CA SER A 230 -34.86 -34.22 23.55
C SER A 230 -33.57 -33.41 23.64
N THR A 231 -32.55 -33.90 24.34
CA THR A 231 -31.23 -33.26 24.42
C THR A 231 -30.57 -33.21 23.04
N LYS A 232 -30.53 -34.33 22.32
CA LYS A 232 -29.95 -34.38 20.96
C LYS A 232 -30.72 -33.53 19.94
N ALA A 233 -32.04 -33.42 20.07
CA ALA A 233 -32.85 -32.55 19.22
C ALA A 233 -32.54 -31.06 19.49
N ALA A 234 -32.30 -30.67 20.74
CA ALA A 234 -31.85 -29.33 21.09
C ALA A 234 -30.46 -29.03 20.50
N ASP A 235 -29.53 -29.98 20.62
CA ASP A 235 -28.19 -29.88 20.02
C ASP A 235 -28.27 -29.76 18.49
N LEU A 236 -29.09 -30.59 17.83
CA LEU A 236 -29.32 -30.52 16.38
C LEU A 236 -29.80 -29.13 15.96
N THR A 237 -30.77 -28.56 16.69
CA THR A 237 -31.29 -27.22 16.42
C THR A 237 -30.21 -26.15 16.56
N ASP A 238 -29.36 -26.22 17.60
CA ASP A 238 -28.24 -25.30 17.78
C ASP A 238 -27.21 -25.42 16.64
N LYS A 239 -26.89 -26.65 16.21
CA LYS A 239 -25.95 -26.90 15.12
C LYS A 239 -26.48 -26.41 13.78
N GLN A 240 -27.77 -26.62 13.50
CA GLN A 240 -28.43 -26.08 12.32
C GLN A 240 -28.35 -24.54 12.28
N LYS A 241 -28.62 -23.87 13.40
CA LYS A 241 -28.48 -22.41 13.51
C LYS A 241 -27.04 -21.94 13.28
N LYS A 242 -26.05 -22.67 13.80
CA LYS A 242 -24.62 -22.38 13.56
C LYS A 242 -24.24 -22.56 12.09
N LEU A 243 -24.79 -23.58 11.43
CA LEU A 243 -24.57 -23.82 10.00
C LEU A 243 -25.19 -22.69 9.15
N GLU A 244 -26.40 -22.25 9.48
CA GLU A 244 -27.03 -21.08 8.84
C GLU A 244 -26.19 -19.82 9.01
N ASP A 245 -25.67 -19.55 10.21
CA ASP A 245 -24.79 -18.41 10.46
C ASP A 245 -23.48 -18.50 9.67
N ALA A 246 -22.87 -19.69 9.60
CA ALA A 246 -21.65 -19.93 8.83
C ALA A 246 -21.88 -19.72 7.33
N ASN A 247 -22.99 -20.23 6.77
CA ASN A 247 -23.39 -20.00 5.37
C ASN A 247 -23.62 -18.51 5.08
N ARG A 248 -24.30 -17.80 5.98
CA ARG A 248 -24.49 -16.35 5.89
C ARG A 248 -23.15 -15.60 5.88
N LYS A 249 -22.22 -15.97 6.76
CA LYS A 249 -20.85 -15.42 6.78
C LYS A 249 -20.08 -15.73 5.50
N GLN A 250 -20.24 -16.92 4.93
CA GLN A 250 -19.60 -17.26 3.64
C GLN A 250 -20.07 -16.33 2.52
N GLN A 251 -21.38 -16.07 2.44
CA GLN A 251 -21.94 -15.12 1.47
C GLN A 251 -21.45 -13.69 1.73
N ALA A 252 -21.47 -13.25 3.00
CA ALA A 252 -20.96 -11.93 3.38
C ALA A 252 -19.48 -11.74 3.00
N LEU A 253 -18.65 -12.79 3.15
CA LEU A 253 -17.24 -12.76 2.77
C LEU A 253 -17.07 -12.67 1.25
N ALA A 254 -17.91 -13.36 0.47
CA ALA A 254 -17.88 -13.27 -0.98
C ALA A 254 -18.22 -11.86 -1.49
N HIS A 255 -19.20 -11.19 -0.86
CA HIS A 255 -19.51 -9.79 -1.13
C HIS A 255 -18.34 -8.87 -0.75
N LEU A 256 -17.81 -9.01 0.47
CA LEU A 256 -16.64 -8.25 0.94
C LEU A 256 -15.46 -8.39 -0.03
N LYS A 257 -15.17 -9.62 -0.47
CA LYS A 257 -14.09 -9.90 -1.43
C LYS A 257 -14.33 -9.19 -2.77
N THR A 258 -15.54 -9.29 -3.31
CA THR A 258 -15.90 -8.68 -4.61
C THR A 258 -15.71 -7.17 -4.56
N GLU A 259 -16.17 -6.54 -3.48
CA GLU A 259 -16.03 -5.09 -3.30
C GLU A 259 -14.58 -4.67 -3.12
N TYR A 260 -13.82 -5.39 -2.30
CA TYR A 260 -12.39 -5.15 -2.11
C TYR A 260 -11.60 -5.32 -3.43
N ASP A 261 -11.88 -6.37 -4.20
CA ASP A 261 -11.26 -6.56 -5.52
C ASP A 261 -11.58 -5.39 -6.47
N GLY A 262 -12.80 -4.82 -6.37
CA GLY A 262 -13.20 -3.60 -7.09
C GLY A 262 -12.42 -2.34 -6.71
N LEU A 263 -11.74 -2.33 -5.55
CA LEU A 263 -10.88 -1.23 -5.11
C LEU A 263 -9.43 -1.37 -5.57
N LYS A 264 -8.98 -2.58 -5.93
CA LYS A 264 -7.59 -2.84 -6.37
C LYS A 264 -7.10 -1.89 -7.48
N PRO A 265 -7.89 -1.55 -8.52
CA PRO A 265 -7.45 -0.58 -9.52
C PRO A 265 -7.13 0.80 -8.94
N SER A 266 -7.94 1.28 -7.98
CA SER A 266 -7.69 2.56 -7.29
C SER A 266 -6.46 2.48 -6.39
N ILE A 267 -6.25 1.36 -5.70
CA ILE A 267 -5.04 1.14 -4.88
C ILE A 267 -3.78 1.10 -5.76
N THR A 268 -3.82 0.39 -6.89
CA THR A 268 -2.73 0.34 -7.87
C THR A 268 -2.43 1.73 -8.42
N LEU A 269 -3.45 2.54 -8.73
CA LEU A 269 -3.27 3.92 -9.15
C LEU A 269 -2.49 4.72 -8.09
N ILE A 270 -2.90 4.63 -6.81
CA ILE A 270 -2.19 5.29 -5.70
C ILE A 270 -0.72 4.85 -5.68
N CYS A 271 -0.43 3.55 -5.66
CA CYS A 271 0.95 3.04 -5.64
C CYS A 271 1.79 3.51 -6.82
N ASN A 272 1.22 3.53 -8.03
CA ASN A 272 1.91 4.00 -9.23
C ASN A 272 2.24 5.48 -9.15
N LYS A 273 1.31 6.33 -8.67
CA LYS A 273 1.56 7.76 -8.54
C LYS A 273 2.54 8.08 -7.41
N LEU A 274 2.49 7.37 -6.29
CA LEU A 274 3.48 7.51 -5.21
C LEU A 274 4.91 7.25 -5.71
N LEU A 275 5.09 6.27 -6.61
CA LEU A 275 6.38 6.04 -7.25
C LEU A 275 6.83 7.24 -8.09
N LEU A 276 5.94 7.83 -8.90
CA LEU A 276 6.26 9.02 -9.69
C LEU A 276 6.66 10.22 -8.82
N PHE A 277 6.00 10.44 -7.68
CA PHE A 277 6.42 11.46 -6.71
C PHE A 277 7.81 11.16 -6.13
N ALA A 278 8.08 9.90 -5.79
CA ALA A 278 9.42 9.50 -5.35
C ALA A 278 10.48 9.77 -6.43
N GLU A 279 10.20 9.44 -7.69
CA GLU A 279 11.11 9.69 -8.82
C GLU A 279 11.43 11.18 -8.99
N ILE A 280 10.43 12.06 -8.86
CA ILE A 280 10.65 13.52 -8.85
C ILE A 280 11.66 13.89 -7.76
N TRP A 281 11.43 13.47 -6.51
CA TRP A 281 12.31 13.81 -5.39
C TRP A 281 13.70 13.17 -5.48
N SER A 282 13.81 11.98 -6.06
CA SER A 282 15.09 11.35 -6.36
C SER A 282 15.87 12.16 -7.40
N SER A 283 15.18 12.69 -8.43
CA SER A 283 15.78 13.56 -9.45
C SER A 283 16.26 14.88 -8.83
N VAL A 284 15.42 15.55 -8.04
CA VAL A 284 15.76 16.77 -7.29
C VAL A 284 17.01 16.54 -6.45
N ARG A 285 17.03 15.48 -5.63
CA ARG A 285 18.18 15.11 -4.80
C ARG A 285 19.45 14.92 -5.64
N SER A 286 19.36 14.16 -6.74
CA SER A 286 20.50 13.89 -7.61
C SER A 286 21.10 15.19 -8.17
N GLN A 287 20.25 16.08 -8.67
CA GLN A 287 20.65 17.38 -9.20
C GLN A 287 21.27 18.27 -8.12
N SER A 288 20.71 18.31 -6.92
CA SER A 288 21.27 19.06 -5.78
C SER A 288 22.67 18.56 -5.38
N VAL A 289 22.90 17.24 -5.34
CA VAL A 289 24.21 16.66 -5.01
C VAL A 289 25.25 16.97 -6.10
N GLN A 290 24.88 16.85 -7.38
CA GLN A 290 25.77 17.23 -8.49
C GLN A 290 26.16 18.70 -8.40
N PHE A 291 25.17 19.57 -8.17
CA PHE A 291 25.36 20.99 -7.98
C PHE A 291 26.35 21.32 -6.85
N GLN A 292 26.19 20.71 -5.66
CA GLN A 292 27.12 20.91 -4.55
C GLN A 292 28.55 20.45 -4.89
N THR A 293 28.67 19.35 -5.62
CA THR A 293 29.96 18.80 -6.04
C THR A 293 30.70 19.78 -6.96
N TYR A 294 29.98 20.40 -7.91
CA TYR A 294 30.55 21.42 -8.80
C TYR A 294 30.96 22.68 -8.02
N LEU A 295 30.16 23.14 -7.06
CA LEU A 295 30.51 24.31 -6.24
C LEU A 295 31.76 24.11 -5.36
N LYS A 296 31.96 22.90 -4.82
CA LYS A 296 33.14 22.57 -4.02
C LYS A 296 34.43 22.60 -4.84
N GLY A 297 34.40 22.23 -6.12
CA GLY A 297 35.55 22.32 -7.02
C GLY A 297 35.94 23.77 -7.35
N GLY A 298 34.93 24.61 -7.56
CA GLY A 298 35.03 25.99 -8.00
C GLY A 298 35.65 26.99 -7.03
N MET A 299 35.48 26.79 -5.72
CA MET A 299 35.99 27.71 -4.68
C MET A 299 37.52 27.86 -4.67
N SER A 300 38.24 26.94 -5.32
CA SER A 300 39.70 26.97 -5.43
C SER A 300 40.23 28.07 -6.36
N ALA A 301 39.41 28.64 -7.25
CA ALA A 301 39.90 29.58 -8.26
C ALA A 301 38.81 30.50 -8.85
N GLN A 302 38.58 31.66 -8.23
CA GLN A 302 37.68 32.72 -8.71
C GLN A 302 38.00 33.25 -10.12
N THR A 303 39.23 33.07 -10.60
CA THR A 303 39.66 33.47 -11.95
C THR A 303 39.69 32.31 -12.95
N ASN A 304 39.35 31.09 -12.53
CA ASN A 304 39.48 29.92 -13.39
C ASN A 304 38.28 29.84 -14.37
N PRO A 305 38.52 29.79 -15.69
CA PRO A 305 37.46 29.55 -16.68
C PRO A 305 36.65 28.26 -16.39
N ARG A 306 37.27 27.26 -15.76
CA ARG A 306 36.61 26.06 -15.21
C ARG A 306 35.49 26.41 -14.23
N PHE A 307 35.75 27.27 -13.25
CA PHE A 307 34.74 27.69 -12.27
C PHE A 307 33.56 28.40 -12.95
N LYS A 308 33.82 29.21 -13.98
CA LYS A 308 32.75 29.85 -14.75
C LYS A 308 31.91 28.84 -15.54
N ALA A 309 32.53 27.78 -16.07
CA ALA A 309 31.84 26.69 -16.73
C ALA A 309 31.00 25.86 -15.74
N GLU A 310 31.54 25.53 -14.56
CA GLU A 310 30.85 24.85 -13.46
C GLU A 310 29.64 25.66 -12.98
N LEU A 311 29.81 26.97 -12.80
CA LEU A 311 28.74 27.90 -12.44
C LEU A 311 27.66 27.97 -13.53
N ARG A 312 28.03 28.04 -14.80
CA ARG A 312 27.06 28.06 -15.91
C ARG A 312 26.26 26.76 -15.97
N LEU A 313 26.94 25.62 -15.91
CA LEU A 313 26.33 24.29 -15.82
C LEU A 313 25.35 24.18 -14.63
N ALA A 314 25.78 24.65 -13.46
CA ALA A 314 24.95 24.69 -12.27
C ALA A 314 23.69 25.56 -12.49
N ARG A 315 23.84 26.77 -13.04
CA ARG A 315 22.73 27.69 -13.32
C ARG A 315 21.74 27.12 -14.36
N ASP A 316 22.25 26.51 -15.42
CA ASP A 316 21.46 25.92 -16.50
C ASP A 316 20.67 24.69 -16.00
N THR A 317 21.16 23.99 -14.97
CA THR A 317 20.44 22.91 -14.29
C THR A 317 19.40 23.44 -13.29
N CYS A 318 19.69 24.56 -12.62
CA CYS A 318 18.81 25.15 -11.61
C CYS A 318 17.54 25.78 -12.20
N GLY A 319 17.58 26.34 -13.41
CA GLY A 319 16.44 27.00 -14.04
C GLY A 319 15.21 26.09 -14.21
N PRO A 320 15.33 24.97 -14.95
CA PRO A 320 14.25 24.00 -15.11
C PRO A 320 13.77 23.38 -13.79
N LEU A 321 14.70 23.15 -12.85
CA LEU A 321 14.38 22.65 -11.51
C LEU A 321 13.54 23.65 -10.71
N GLN A 322 13.92 24.92 -10.71
CA GLN A 322 13.20 26.00 -10.04
C GLN A 322 11.80 26.18 -10.65
N GLU A 323 11.70 26.27 -11.98
CA GLU A 323 10.42 26.42 -12.66
C GLU A 323 9.50 25.21 -12.42
N GLY A 324 10.08 24.01 -12.44
CA GLY A 324 9.39 22.79 -12.05
C GLY A 324 8.84 22.91 -10.63
N LEU A 325 9.68 23.15 -9.62
CA LEU A 325 9.26 23.19 -8.23
C LEU A 325 8.26 24.32 -7.93
N GLU A 326 8.35 25.46 -8.61
CA GLU A 326 7.35 26.53 -8.53
C GLU A 326 5.98 26.07 -9.06
N ARG A 327 5.97 25.43 -10.23
CA ARG A 327 4.75 24.85 -10.80
C ARG A 327 4.20 23.75 -9.91
N TYR A 328 5.05 22.84 -9.43
CA TYR A 328 4.70 21.79 -8.47
C TYR A 328 4.00 22.37 -7.24
N ALA A 329 4.60 23.38 -6.61
CA ALA A 329 4.03 23.99 -5.41
C ALA A 329 2.71 24.71 -5.69
N THR A 330 2.60 25.40 -6.83
CA THR A 330 1.40 26.11 -7.26
C THR A 330 0.24 25.16 -7.55
N GLU A 331 0.50 24.11 -8.33
CA GLU A 331 -0.47 23.07 -8.65
C GLU A 331 -0.98 22.36 -7.39
N LEU A 332 -0.09 22.07 -6.44
CA LEU A 332 -0.48 21.52 -5.14
C LEU A 332 -1.19 22.52 -4.23
N ALA A 333 -1.01 23.82 -4.39
CA ALA A 333 -1.75 24.82 -3.61
C ALA A 333 -3.18 25.02 -4.11
N ASN A 334 -3.42 24.78 -5.41
CA ASN A 334 -4.72 24.99 -6.07
C ASN A 334 -5.65 23.77 -6.02
N ARG A 335 -5.23 22.68 -5.37
CA ARG A 335 -6.09 21.51 -5.12
C ARG A 335 -7.32 21.91 -4.28
N LYS A 336 -8.50 21.51 -4.75
CA LYS A 336 -9.80 21.84 -4.12
C LYS A 336 -10.31 20.70 -3.26
#